data_AF-A0A0C2BSD4-F1
#
_entry.id   AF-A0A0C2BSD4-F1
#
_cell.length_a   1.000
_cell.length_b   1.000
_cell.length_c   1.000
_cell.angle_alpha   90.00
_cell.angle_beta   90.00
_cell.angle_gamma   90.00
#
_symmetry.space_group_name_H-M   'P 1'
#
loop_
_entity.id
_entity.type
_entity.pdbx_description
1 polymer ?
#
loop_
_entity_poly.entity_id
_entity_poly.type
_entity_poly.pdbx_seq_one_letter_code
_entity_poly.pdbx_strand_id
1 'polypeptide(L)'
;MDDPQIHVCIPFCSTALQPAVIKAALSSGDPVTVARTIQRTTNLVDWAITVLQVDFNNPAAHLNASVFADPNVWCSVYIGIDPNQGRPYLFEVQLAKVITST
;
A
#
# COMPACT_ATOMS: atom_id res chain seq x y z
N MET A 1 8.37 8.77 -7.55
CA MET A 1 7.84 7.67 -8.36
C MET A 1 8.94 7.01 -9.20
N ASP A 2 10.12 7.61 -9.30
CA ASP A 2 11.25 7.11 -10.10
C ASP A 2 12.22 6.21 -9.30
N ASP A 3 11.72 5.45 -8.33
CA ASP A 3 12.59 4.49 -7.62
C ASP A 3 12.81 3.27 -8.53
N PRO A 4 14.06 2.92 -8.87
CA PRO A 4 14.37 1.81 -9.78
C PRO A 4 13.95 0.44 -9.26
N GLN A 5 13.60 0.33 -7.97
CA GLN A 5 13.06 -0.90 -7.37
C GLN A 5 11.59 -1.12 -7.73
N ILE A 6 10.84 -0.07 -8.09
CA ILE A 6 9.41 -0.14 -8.35
C ILE A 6 9.19 -0.67 -9.77
N HIS A 7 8.62 -1.86 -9.86
CA HIS A 7 8.23 -2.46 -11.14
C HIS A 7 6.79 -2.06 -11.53
N VAL A 8 5.90 -1.98 -10.55
CA VAL A 8 4.51 -1.53 -10.74
C VAL A 8 4.08 -0.67 -9.55
N CYS A 9 3.40 0.43 -9.82
CA CYS A 9 2.80 1.26 -8.78
C CYS A 9 1.51 1.89 -9.32
N ILE A 10 0.38 1.49 -8.76
CA ILE A 10 -0.94 2.01 -9.10
C ILE A 10 -1.53 2.63 -7.83
N PRO A 11 -1.31 3.94 -7.60
CA PRO A 11 -1.84 4.63 -6.44
C PRO A 11 -3.23 5.22 -6.73
N PHE A 12 -4.17 5.00 -5.82
CA PHE A 12 -5.41 5.75 -5.68
C PHE A 12 -5.48 6.32 -4.26
N CYS A 13 -4.91 7.52 -4.09
CA CYS A 13 -4.64 8.08 -2.78
C CYS A 13 -4.53 9.60 -2.89
N SER A 14 -4.79 10.33 -1.80
CA SER A 14 -4.47 11.77 -1.78
C SER A 14 -2.98 12.01 -1.98
N THR A 15 -2.63 13.14 -2.60
CA THR A 15 -1.23 13.53 -2.83
C THR A 15 -0.44 13.71 -1.53
N ALA A 16 -1.12 13.96 -0.41
CA ALA A 16 -0.51 14.06 0.91
C ALA A 16 -0.10 12.69 1.50
N LEU A 17 -0.92 11.65 1.29
CA LEU A 17 -0.69 10.31 1.86
C LEU A 17 0.18 9.43 0.97
N GLN A 18 0.06 9.56 -0.34
CA GLN A 18 0.73 8.69 -1.32
C GLN A 18 2.24 8.56 -1.09
N PRO A 19 3.02 9.64 -0.86
CA PRO A 19 4.47 9.52 -0.66
C PRO A 19 4.85 8.70 0.57
N ALA A 20 4.10 8.86 1.67
CA ALA A 20 4.36 8.12 2.92
C ALA A 20 4.07 6.63 2.75
N VAL A 21 2.96 6.28 2.07
CA VAL A 21 2.58 4.89 1.82
C VAL A 21 3.58 4.19 0.90
N ILE A 22 3.98 4.82 -0.21
CA ILE A 22 4.98 4.26 -1.13
C ILE A 22 6.33 4.07 -0.42
N LYS A 23 6.79 5.07 0.35
CA LYS A 23 8.06 4.99 1.08
C LYS A 23 8.04 3.87 2.14
N ALA A 24 6.90 3.65 2.80
CA ALA A 24 6.76 2.56 3.74
C ALA A 24 6.83 1.19 3.04
N ALA A 25 6.16 1.05 1.89
CA ALA A 25 6.21 -0.19 1.10
C ALA A 25 7.62 -0.50 0.60
N LEU A 26 8.41 0.50 0.20
CA LEU A 26 9.80 0.33 -0.19
C LEU A 26 10.72 -0.09 0.96
N SER A 27 10.35 0.22 2.21
CA SER A 27 11.23 0.00 3.36
C SER A 27 11.35 -1.46 3.81
N SER A 28 10.40 -2.32 3.45
CA SER A 28 10.37 -3.71 3.92
C SER A 28 9.45 -4.59 3.07
N GLY A 29 9.88 -5.83 2.82
CA GLY A 29 9.02 -6.89 2.26
C GLY A 29 8.16 -7.61 3.31
N ASP A 30 8.15 -7.17 4.57
CA ASP A 30 7.26 -7.68 5.62
C ASP A 30 6.03 -6.77 5.79
N PRO A 31 4.80 -7.26 5.56
CA PRO A 31 3.59 -6.44 5.59
C PRO A 31 3.31 -5.80 6.96
N VAL A 32 3.68 -6.47 8.06
CA VAL A 32 3.49 -5.94 9.42
C VAL A 32 4.39 -4.73 9.64
N THR A 33 5.65 -4.81 9.21
CA THR A 33 6.58 -3.68 9.26
C THR A 33 6.09 -2.51 8.42
N VAL A 34 5.59 -2.76 7.20
CA VAL A 34 5.02 -1.71 6.34
C VAL A 34 3.86 -1.00 7.03
N ALA A 35 2.88 -1.75 7.56
CA ALA A 35 1.72 -1.17 8.24
C ALA A 35 2.12 -0.27 9.43
N ARG A 36 3.07 -0.73 10.25
CA ARG A 36 3.60 0.04 11.40
C ARG A 36 4.35 1.29 10.95
N THR A 37 5.11 1.21 9.85
CA THR A 37 5.81 2.38 9.30
C THR A 37 4.82 3.43 8.81
N ILE A 38 3.74 3.03 8.13
CA ILE A 38 2.67 3.94 7.71
C ILE A 38 2.05 4.60 8.94
N GLN A 39 1.63 3.81 9.94
CA GLN A 39 1.02 4.33 11.18
C GLN A 39 1.88 5.42 11.83
N ARG A 40 3.20 5.18 11.93
CA ARG A 40 4.14 6.13 12.57
C ARG A 40 4.39 7.39 11.76
N THR A 41 4.27 7.33 10.44
CA THR A 41 4.68 8.41 9.53
C THR A 41 3.53 9.30 9.06
N THR A 42 2.28 8.82 9.13
CA THR A 42 1.12 9.57 8.64
C THR A 42 0.30 10.25 9.75
N ASN A 43 0.53 9.91 11.02
CA ASN A 43 -0.19 10.45 12.19
C ASN A 43 -1.72 10.48 12.02
N LEU A 44 -2.27 9.46 11.36
CA LEU A 44 -3.69 9.35 11.08
C LEU A 44 -4.46 8.90 12.32
N VAL A 45 -5.47 9.68 12.71
CA VAL A 45 -6.37 9.38 13.83
C VAL A 45 -7.65 8.75 13.29
N ASP A 46 -8.05 7.62 13.88
CA ASP A 46 -9.20 6.81 13.44
C ASP A 46 -9.07 6.26 12.02
N TRP A 47 -7.90 5.68 11.69
CA TRP A 47 -7.69 4.99 10.42
C TRP A 47 -7.30 3.53 10.64
N ALA A 48 -7.86 2.65 9.82
CA ALA A 48 -7.39 1.29 9.66
C ALA A 48 -6.34 1.23 8.56
N ILE A 49 -5.30 0.41 8.77
CA ILE A 49 -4.24 0.16 7.79
C ILE A 49 -4.20 -1.34 7.53
N THR A 50 -4.35 -1.72 6.27
CA THR A 50 -4.26 -3.10 5.79
C THR A 50 -3.09 -3.19 4.81
N VAL A 51 -2.23 -4.17 5.00
CA VAL A 51 -1.17 -4.50 4.04
C VAL A 51 -1.30 -5.98 3.70
N LEU A 52 -1.69 -6.26 2.47
CA LEU A 52 -1.82 -7.61 1.95
C LEU A 52 -0.62 -7.92 1.08
N GLN A 53 0.07 -9.01 1.40
CA GLN A 53 1.09 -9.57 0.52
C GLN A 53 0.43 -10.49 -0.50
N VAL A 54 0.66 -10.19 -1.77
CA VAL A 54 0.11 -10.94 -2.89
C VAL A 54 1.20 -11.82 -3.48
N ASP A 55 0.90 -13.11 -3.64
CA ASP A 55 1.79 -14.02 -4.37
C ASP A 55 1.64 -13.78 -5.88
N PHE A 56 2.54 -12.98 -6.45
CA PHE A 56 2.56 -12.68 -7.88
C PHE A 56 3.10 -13.84 -8.75
N ASN A 57 3.63 -14.90 -8.15
CA ASN A 57 4.02 -16.11 -8.90
C ASN A 57 2.81 -17.02 -9.19
N ASN A 58 1.67 -16.76 -8.56
CA ASN A 58 0.45 -17.50 -8.82
C ASN A 58 -0.20 -17.00 -10.13
N PRO A 59 -0.25 -17.81 -11.20
CA PRO A 59 -0.81 -17.39 -12.48
C PRO A 59 -2.33 -17.11 -12.43
N ALA A 60 -3.02 -17.57 -11.38
CA ALA A 60 -4.43 -17.28 -11.14
C ALA A 60 -4.64 -15.98 -10.34
N ALA A 61 -3.57 -15.30 -9.90
CA ALA A 61 -3.66 -14.00 -9.27
C ALA A 61 -4.04 -12.96 -10.34
N HIS A 62 -5.32 -12.59 -10.37
CA HIS A 62 -5.85 -11.56 -11.24
C HIS A 62 -6.41 -10.41 -10.40
N LEU A 63 -6.05 -9.18 -10.77
CA LEU A 63 -6.52 -7.99 -10.08
C LEU A 63 -7.91 -7.61 -10.58
N ASN A 64 -8.89 -7.61 -9.69
CA ASN A 64 -10.18 -6.97 -9.89
C ASN A 64 -10.34 -5.84 -8.86
N ALA A 65 -9.47 -4.83 -8.95
CA ALA A 65 -9.47 -3.69 -8.04
C ALA A 65 -10.65 -2.76 -8.37
N SER A 66 -11.78 -3.00 -7.71
CA SER A 66 -12.94 -2.09 -7.73
C SER A 66 -12.85 -1.19 -6.51
N VAL A 67 -12.18 -0.04 -6.65
CA VAL A 67 -12.02 0.91 -5.54
C VAL A 67 -13.14 1.94 -5.59
N PHE A 68 -13.99 1.98 -4.57
CA PHE A 68 -15.08 2.95 -4.44
C PHE A 68 -15.02 3.63 -3.06
N ALA A 69 -14.34 4.76 -2.97
CA ALA A 69 -14.50 5.80 -1.94
C ALA A 69 -13.66 7.05 -2.28
N ASP A 70 -14.02 8.21 -1.74
CA ASP A 70 -13.29 9.49 -1.93
C ASP A 70 -11.82 9.37 -1.48
N PRO A 71 -10.83 9.80 -2.29
CA PRO A 71 -9.40 9.73 -1.98
C PRO A 71 -8.97 10.50 -0.71
N ASN A 72 -9.86 11.33 -0.14
CA ASN A 72 -9.65 11.99 1.15
C ASN A 72 -10.00 11.11 2.37
N VAL A 73 -10.77 10.04 2.19
CA VAL A 73 -11.17 9.11 3.25
C VAL A 73 -10.68 7.68 3.01
N TRP A 74 -10.13 7.43 1.81
CA TRP A 74 -9.59 6.15 1.39
C TRP A 74 -8.29 6.33 0.61
N CYS A 75 -7.28 5.52 0.88
CA CYS A 75 -6.04 5.49 0.12
C CYS A 75 -5.68 4.03 -0.17
N SER A 76 -5.51 3.70 -1.44
CA SER A 76 -5.07 2.40 -1.92
C SER A 76 -3.77 2.57 -2.71
N VAL A 77 -2.76 1.77 -2.40
CA VAL A 77 -1.53 1.71 -3.18
C VAL A 77 -1.23 0.26 -3.47
N TYR A 78 -1.31 -0.08 -4.75
CA TYR A 78 -0.82 -1.35 -5.25
C TYR A 78 0.60 -1.16 -5.76
N ILE A 79 1.56 -1.89 -5.20
CA ILE A 79 2.99 -1.69 -5.48
C ILE A 79 3.74 -3.01 -5.50
N GLY A 80 4.50 -3.22 -6.57
CA GLY A 80 5.36 -4.38 -6.77
C GLY A 80 6.81 -3.98 -6.91
N ILE A 81 7.66 -4.67 -6.17
CA ILE A 81 9.08 -4.42 -6.05
C ILE A 81 9.87 -5.56 -6.70
N ASP A 82 10.79 -5.20 -7.60
CA ASP A 82 11.48 -6.13 -8.51
C ASP A 82 12.45 -7.10 -7.78
N PRO A 83 12.40 -8.40 -8.12
CA PRO A 83 13.27 -9.46 -7.58
C PRO A 83 14.77 -9.32 -7.79
N ASN A 84 15.24 -8.47 -8.71
CA ASN A 84 16.66 -8.37 -9.06
C ASN A 84 17.53 -7.83 -7.90
N GLN A 85 16.92 -7.54 -6.75
CA GLN A 85 17.57 -7.22 -5.47
C GLN A 85 17.42 -8.33 -4.40
N GLY A 86 16.95 -9.51 -4.77
CA GLY A 86 17.00 -10.76 -3.99
C GLY A 86 15.74 -11.13 -3.20
N ARG A 87 14.74 -10.25 -3.07
CA ARG A 87 13.47 -10.53 -2.35
C ARG A 87 12.29 -9.75 -2.94
N PRO A 88 11.69 -10.22 -4.04
CA PRO A 88 10.53 -9.55 -4.62
C PRO A 88 9.31 -9.66 -3.72
N TYR A 89 8.45 -8.66 -3.79
CA TYR A 89 7.14 -8.71 -3.17
C TYR A 89 6.18 -7.80 -3.91
N LEU A 90 4.91 -8.10 -3.71
CA LEU A 90 3.80 -7.33 -4.22
C LEU A 90 2.85 -7.07 -3.06
N PHE A 91 2.47 -5.81 -2.89
CA PHE A 91 1.55 -5.39 -1.86
C PHE A 91 0.32 -4.73 -2.44
N GLU A 92 -0.81 -5.03 -1.80
CA GLU A 92 -1.97 -4.16 -1.78
C GLU A 92 -2.03 -3.48 -0.41
N VAL A 93 -1.85 -2.16 -0.39
CA VAL A 93 -1.90 -1.35 0.82
C VAL A 93 -3.18 -0.53 0.81
N GLN A 94 -3.97 -0.64 1.87
CA GLN A 94 -5.22 0.11 2.03
C GLN A 94 -5.22 0.87 3.36
N LEU A 95 -5.57 2.14 3.30
CA LEU A 95 -5.81 3.02 4.44
C LEU A 95 -7.26 3.49 4.36
N ALA A 96 -8.01 3.27 5.43
CA ALA A 96 -9.43 3.60 5.49
C ALA A 96 -9.75 4.38 6.75
N LYS A 97 -10.45 5.52 6.63
CA LYS A 97 -10.96 6.24 7.79
C LYS A 97 -12.07 5.42 8.45
N VAL A 98 -11.90 5.10 9.73
CA VAL A 98 -12.90 4.41 10.55
C VAL A 98 -13.99 5.42 10.91
N ILE A 99 -15.22 5.12 10.51
CA ILE A 99 -16.40 5.89 10.91
C ILE A 99 -17.00 5.16 12.11
N THR A 100 -16.87 5.73 13.29
CA THR A 100 -17.57 5.24 14.48
C THR A 100 -18.95 5.89 14.54
N SER A 101 -20.01 5.08 14.50
CA SER A 101 -21.34 5.59 14.85
C SER A 101 -21.40 5.76 16.37
N THR A 102 -21.53 7.00 16.82
CA THR A 102 -21.95 7.34 18.19
C THR A 102 -23.44 7.18 18.34
#